data_AF-A0A2E2N8I7-F1
#
_entry.id   AF-A0A2E2N8I7-F1
#
_cell.length_a   1.000
_cell.length_b   1.000
_cell.length_c   1.000
_cell.angle_alpha   90.00
_cell.angle_beta   90.00
_cell.angle_gamma   90.00
#
_symmetry.space_group_name_H-M   'P 1'
#
loop_
_entity.id
_entity.type
_entity.pdbx_description
1 polymer ?
#
loop_
_entity_poly.entity_id
_entity_poly.type
_entity_poly.pdbx_seq_one_letter_code
_entity_poly.pdbx_strand_id
1 'polypeptide(L)'
;MVWTVAGWSLIVIGAGITLWAWFGDQPRGRRRCRKCWYDMSSVNGLGCPECGRVHRHEGRLWKTRRHWGVAILGVVVASASFLVWRVPAFQRDGWRAVTPTWVMLCFFESLDDWGPGWTRALNDRIGGPGVTDWHRTLLVRRAIEVAGDDEASAADRDRAAWWIMASEDPNGSHLYNTVAPRVPAYSERVSSLSVDTDGAMQALASMLRSGDPALQSRAAHTLGSYYSSYGAPKPDGVPSMRLYPLLAATIADDDARASEAAASAMNMLARSNIVWTLAHGRDRLGEWTPMPESVGVWADPWPDNDAMIDRVAADIDHEDPRAIALALWVIAVMEPERLRESRVLELRNHESKLVKTAAAEAMNKATASGVTLLETEDIVSIVRAADDPQSINNAIGLASKLDPVPTPVVDQFIEWASFGTQNMQAVSARRWLQWWRTNEKLAPEDHDRVGEWLASGIPSPEEDE
;
A
#
# COMPACT_ATOMS: atom_id res chain seq x y z
N MET A 1 25.22 -12.48 21.85
CA MET A 1 25.66 -12.04 23.20
C MET A 1 26.99 -11.27 23.19
N VAL A 2 28.02 -11.66 22.40
CA VAL A 2 29.31 -10.94 22.39
C VAL A 2 29.16 -9.46 21.99
N TRP A 3 28.45 -9.18 20.90
CA TRP A 3 28.24 -7.80 20.40
C TRP A 3 27.48 -6.90 21.36
N THR A 4 26.52 -7.45 22.11
CA THR A 4 25.75 -6.68 23.11
C THR A 4 26.64 -6.30 24.28
N VAL A 5 27.49 -7.22 24.77
CA VAL A 5 28.44 -6.92 25.86
C VAL A 5 29.45 -5.87 25.40
N ALA A 6 30.02 -6.03 24.19
CA ALA A 6 30.96 -5.06 23.63
C ALA A 6 30.34 -3.65 23.47
N GLY A 7 29.10 -3.57 22.98
CA GLY A 7 28.36 -2.31 22.88
C GLY A 7 28.18 -1.63 24.24
N TRP A 8 27.70 -2.36 25.24
CA TRP A 8 27.54 -1.82 26.60
C TRP A 8 28.87 -1.38 27.22
N SER A 9 29.96 -2.13 27.03
CA SER A 9 31.28 -1.74 27.51
C SER A 9 31.74 -0.42 26.90
N LEU A 10 31.55 -0.20 25.60
CA LEU A 10 31.89 1.07 24.94
C LEU A 10 31.07 2.25 25.46
N ILE A 11 29.77 2.06 25.73
CA ILE A 11 28.92 3.10 26.34
C ILE A 11 29.48 3.48 27.72
N VAL A 12 29.76 2.50 28.58
CA VAL A 12 30.26 2.75 29.93
C VAL A 12 31.62 3.46 29.89
N ILE A 13 32.53 3.03 29.03
CA ILE A 13 33.85 3.66 28.85
C ILE A 13 33.69 5.09 28.33
N GLY A 14 32.92 5.31 27.26
CA GLY A 14 32.71 6.62 26.66
C GLY A 14 32.00 7.60 27.61
N ALA A 15 30.99 7.13 28.34
CA ALA A 15 30.30 7.91 29.38
C ALA A 15 31.25 8.25 30.54
N GLY A 16 32.06 7.28 30.99
CA GLY A 16 33.07 7.51 32.03
C GLY A 16 34.09 8.58 31.64
N ILE A 17 34.62 8.52 30.41
CA ILE A 17 35.54 9.53 29.86
C ILE A 17 34.85 10.90 29.80
N THR A 18 33.60 10.95 29.33
CA THR A 18 32.85 12.20 29.20
C THR A 18 32.58 12.84 30.56
N LEU A 19 32.10 12.06 31.53
CA LEU A 19 31.83 12.52 32.89
C LEU A 19 33.11 12.97 33.59
N TRP A 20 34.21 12.22 33.43
CA TRP A 20 35.51 12.62 33.97
C TRP A 20 36.03 13.92 33.34
N ALA A 21 35.90 14.09 32.02
CA ALA A 21 36.32 15.30 31.33
C ALA A 21 35.48 16.54 31.72
N TRP A 22 34.22 16.33 32.12
CA TRP A 22 33.31 17.40 32.53
C TRP A 22 33.43 17.74 34.03
N PHE A 23 33.53 16.73 34.89
CA PHE A 23 33.43 16.87 36.35
C PHE A 23 34.72 16.56 37.12
N GLY A 24 35.71 15.91 36.49
CA GLY A 24 36.91 15.42 37.16
C GLY A 24 37.76 16.53 37.79
N ASP A 25 37.74 17.73 37.20
CA ASP A 25 38.62 18.83 37.61
C ASP A 25 37.86 20.04 38.17
N GLN A 26 37.04 19.77 39.20
CA GLN A 26 36.38 20.83 39.96
C GLN A 26 37.36 21.54 40.90
N PRO A 27 37.29 22.88 41.01
CA PRO A 27 38.23 23.64 41.84
C PRO A 27 38.10 23.37 43.36
N ARG A 28 37.05 22.66 43.83
CA ARG A 28 36.85 22.24 45.24
C ARG A 28 37.18 23.33 46.28
N GLY A 29 36.78 24.58 46.01
CA GLY A 29 37.05 25.68 46.94
C GLY A 29 38.48 26.23 46.91
N ARG A 30 39.32 25.86 45.94
CA ARG A 30 40.69 26.39 45.77
C ARG A 30 40.80 27.32 44.57
N ARG A 31 41.58 28.40 44.70
CA ARG A 31 41.95 29.31 43.61
C ARG A 31 42.95 28.60 42.71
N ARG A 32 42.65 28.36 41.43
CA ARG A 32 43.59 27.74 40.47
C ARG A 32 43.73 28.54 39.18
N CYS A 33 44.94 28.55 38.60
CA CYS A 33 45.17 29.19 37.31
C CYS A 33 44.48 28.41 36.17
N ARG A 34 43.65 29.05 35.34
CA ARG A 34 42.96 28.38 34.22
C ARG A 34 43.87 27.81 33.12
N LYS A 35 45.15 28.22 33.04
CA LYS A 35 46.09 27.78 31.99
C LYS A 35 46.88 26.56 32.44
N CYS A 36 47.66 26.68 33.52
CA CYS A 36 48.53 25.61 34.03
C CYS A 36 47.91 24.81 35.18
N TRP A 37 46.78 25.25 35.74
CA TRP A 37 46.12 24.61 36.89
C TRP A 37 46.89 24.68 38.22
N TYR A 38 47.89 25.55 38.30
CA TYR A 38 48.63 25.83 39.54
C TYR A 38 47.72 26.40 40.64
N ASP A 39 47.95 25.96 41.88
CA ASP A 39 47.22 26.38 43.07
C ASP A 39 47.67 27.79 43.50
N MET A 40 46.76 28.76 43.42
CA MET A 40 46.98 30.17 43.77
C MET A 40 46.48 30.52 45.17
N SER A 41 46.19 29.53 46.02
CA SER A 41 45.76 29.77 47.41
C SER A 41 46.76 30.57 48.24
N SER A 42 48.07 30.43 47.98
CA SER A 42 49.15 31.15 48.69
C SER A 42 49.63 32.42 47.98
N VAL A 43 49.12 32.71 46.78
CA VAL A 43 49.59 33.85 45.97
C VAL A 43 48.65 35.03 46.14
N ASN A 44 49.17 36.13 46.68
CA ASN A 44 48.48 37.41 46.74
C ASN A 44 48.50 38.07 45.34
N GLY A 45 47.34 38.18 44.71
CA GLY A 45 47.17 38.82 43.39
C GLY A 45 46.45 37.95 42.36
N LEU A 46 46.49 38.41 41.10
CA LEU A 46 45.86 37.78 39.94
C LEU A 46 46.86 37.21 38.92
N GLY A 47 48.16 37.39 39.15
CA GLY A 47 49.24 36.86 38.32
C GLY A 47 49.63 35.44 38.74
N CYS A 48 49.63 34.50 37.81
CA CYS A 48 50.13 33.15 38.06
C CYS A 48 51.67 33.13 37.99
N PRO A 49 52.39 32.68 39.03
CA PRO A 49 53.86 32.67 39.04
C PRO A 49 54.46 31.64 38.07
N GLU A 50 53.76 30.53 37.81
CA GLU A 50 54.24 29.46 36.92
C GLU A 50 54.14 29.84 35.43
N CYS A 51 52.95 30.25 34.97
CA CYS A 51 52.70 30.46 33.54
C CYS A 51 52.73 31.92 33.10
N GLY A 52 52.99 32.85 34.04
CA GLY A 52 53.00 34.30 33.81
C GLY A 52 51.65 34.91 33.45
N ARG A 53 50.56 34.12 33.40
CA ARG A 53 49.25 34.62 32.97
C ARG A 53 48.61 35.48 34.08
N VAL A 54 48.30 36.72 33.76
CA VAL A 54 47.51 37.61 34.62
C VAL A 54 46.02 37.44 34.32
N HIS A 55 45.23 37.12 35.34
CA HIS A 55 43.78 36.99 35.24
C HIS A 55 43.10 38.35 35.39
N ARG A 56 42.03 38.62 34.62
CA ARG A 56 41.33 39.91 34.67
C ARG A 56 40.52 40.15 35.94
N HIS A 57 40.04 39.09 36.59
CA HIS A 57 39.21 39.16 37.79
C HIS A 57 39.29 37.84 38.57
N GLU A 58 39.07 37.90 39.87
CA GLU A 58 39.20 36.76 40.80
C GLU A 58 38.25 35.61 40.47
N GLY A 59 37.03 35.91 40.00
CA GLY A 59 36.05 34.91 39.56
C GLY A 59 36.58 33.92 38.50
N ARG A 60 37.64 34.26 37.73
CA ARG A 60 38.23 33.31 36.78
C ARG A 60 39.03 32.19 37.45
N LEU A 61 39.54 32.40 38.66
CA LEU A 61 40.31 31.40 39.41
C LEU A 61 39.44 30.27 39.94
N TRP A 62 38.13 30.49 39.97
CA TRP A 62 37.10 29.57 40.44
C TRP A 62 36.39 28.82 39.31
N LYS A 63 36.76 29.06 38.04
CA LYS A 63 36.13 28.37 36.90
C LYS A 63 36.75 27.00 36.69
N THR A 64 35.90 25.97 36.66
CA THR A 64 36.25 24.59 36.28
C THR A 64 36.97 24.54 34.92
N ARG A 65 38.07 23.77 34.85
CA ARG A 65 38.72 23.43 33.58
C ARG A 65 37.95 22.26 32.97
N ARG A 66 37.26 22.51 31.87
CA ARG A 66 36.59 21.47 31.10
C ARG A 66 37.48 21.04 29.95
N HIS A 67 37.75 19.74 29.85
CA HIS A 67 38.55 19.17 28.77
C HIS A 67 37.65 18.82 27.59
N TRP A 68 37.15 19.84 26.88
CA TRP A 68 36.18 19.64 25.78
C TRP A 68 36.65 18.63 24.72
N GLY A 69 37.95 18.61 24.38
CA GLY A 69 38.48 17.61 23.45
C GLY A 69 38.34 16.16 23.95
N VAL A 70 38.59 15.93 25.25
CA VAL A 70 38.43 14.60 25.87
C VAL A 70 36.94 14.26 26.03
N ALA A 71 36.10 15.24 26.33
CA ALA A 71 34.65 15.04 26.39
C ALA A 71 34.09 14.63 25.01
N ILE A 72 34.51 15.29 23.94
CA ILE A 72 34.13 14.93 22.56
C ILE A 72 34.60 13.50 22.23
N LEU A 73 35.84 13.13 22.59
CA LEU A 73 36.33 11.77 22.41
C LEU A 73 35.46 10.75 23.16
N GLY A 74 35.09 11.02 24.41
CA GLY A 74 34.18 10.17 25.18
C GLY A 74 32.82 9.99 24.52
N VAL A 75 32.25 11.06 23.96
CA VAL A 75 30.99 11.01 23.19
C VAL A 75 31.16 10.19 21.92
N VAL A 76 32.27 10.36 21.17
CA VAL A 76 32.54 9.57 19.97
C VAL A 76 32.66 8.08 20.29
N VAL A 77 33.38 7.73 21.36
CA VAL A 77 33.51 6.33 21.83
C VAL A 77 32.15 5.77 22.26
N ALA A 78 31.34 6.55 22.98
CA ALA A 78 29.99 6.14 23.36
C ALA A 78 29.10 5.94 22.13
N SER A 79 29.14 6.84 21.14
CA SER A 79 28.37 6.73 19.89
C SER A 79 28.81 5.55 19.03
N ALA A 80 30.10 5.19 19.03
CA ALA A 80 30.62 4.02 18.31
C ALA A 80 30.00 2.69 18.80
N SER A 81 29.50 2.65 20.04
CA SER A 81 28.75 1.49 20.55
C SER A 81 27.53 1.13 19.70
N PHE A 82 26.86 2.12 19.11
CA PHE A 82 25.72 1.92 18.24
C PHE A 82 26.11 1.13 16.99
N LEU A 83 27.29 1.43 16.42
CA LEU A 83 27.84 0.70 15.27
C LEU A 83 28.16 -0.74 15.66
N VAL A 84 28.78 -0.97 16.83
CA VAL A 84 29.10 -2.31 17.33
C VAL A 84 27.84 -3.15 17.55
N TRP A 85 26.77 -2.55 18.08
CA TRP A 85 25.51 -3.24 18.28
C TRP A 85 24.84 -3.63 16.95
N ARG A 86 25.09 -2.87 15.88
CA ARG A 86 24.59 -3.14 14.52
C ARG A 86 25.42 -4.14 13.72
N VAL A 87 26.57 -4.61 14.21
CA VAL A 87 27.42 -5.57 13.47
C VAL A 87 26.69 -6.84 13.02
N PRO A 88 25.87 -7.52 13.84
CA PRO A 88 25.13 -8.70 13.37
C PRO A 88 24.14 -8.39 12.25
N ALA A 89 23.52 -7.22 12.28
CA ALA A 89 22.65 -6.78 11.19
C ALA A 89 23.47 -6.47 9.94
N PHE A 90 24.63 -5.83 10.09
CA PHE A 90 25.57 -5.61 8.99
C PHE A 90 26.09 -6.90 8.35
N GLN A 91 26.34 -7.95 9.15
CA GLN A 91 26.77 -9.24 8.62
C GLN A 91 25.68 -9.97 7.84
N ARG A 92 24.41 -9.79 8.22
CA ARG A 92 23.25 -10.42 7.54
C ARG A 92 22.82 -9.65 6.29
N ASP A 93 22.66 -8.33 6.41
CA ASP A 93 22.01 -7.50 5.38
C ASP A 93 22.98 -6.51 4.70
N GLY A 94 24.27 -6.55 5.08
CA GLY A 94 25.29 -5.65 4.56
C GLY A 94 25.08 -4.19 4.97
N TRP A 95 25.46 -3.29 4.08
CA TRP A 95 25.29 -1.84 4.25
C TRP A 95 23.84 -1.43 4.47
N ARG A 96 22.88 -2.20 3.95
CA ARG A 96 21.45 -1.93 4.07
C ARG A 96 21.02 -1.81 5.53
N ALA A 97 21.51 -2.71 6.40
CA ALA A 97 21.20 -2.72 7.83
C ALA A 97 21.70 -1.50 8.61
N VAL A 98 22.73 -0.82 8.12
CA VAL A 98 23.41 0.28 8.82
C VAL A 98 22.94 1.64 8.30
N THR A 99 22.57 1.73 7.02
CA THR A 99 22.05 2.96 6.44
C THR A 99 20.85 3.46 7.23
N PRO A 100 20.82 4.72 7.70
CA PRO A 100 19.64 5.27 8.37
C PRO A 100 18.41 5.28 7.45
N THR A 101 17.22 5.05 7.99
CA THR A 101 15.97 5.05 7.20
C THR A 101 15.78 6.35 6.42
N TRP A 102 16.11 7.51 7.01
CA TRP A 102 16.02 8.79 6.32
C TRP A 102 16.91 8.91 5.09
N VAL A 103 18.08 8.27 5.08
CA VAL A 103 18.94 8.22 3.89
C VAL A 103 18.22 7.43 2.80
N MET A 104 17.65 6.27 3.14
CA MET A 104 16.90 5.48 2.17
C MET A 104 15.67 6.24 1.63
N LEU A 105 15.01 7.04 2.47
CA LEU A 105 13.89 7.89 2.06
C LEU A 105 14.32 9.03 1.13
N CYS A 106 15.44 9.69 1.42
CA CYS A 106 15.97 10.76 0.57
C CYS A 106 16.43 10.27 -0.81
N PHE A 107 16.84 9.00 -0.91
CA PHE A 107 17.35 8.40 -2.14
C PHE A 107 16.43 7.28 -2.66
N PHE A 108 15.13 7.35 -2.38
CA PHE A 108 14.24 6.22 -2.66
C PHE A 108 14.14 5.86 -4.15
N GLU A 109 14.28 6.86 -5.03
CA GLU A 109 14.36 6.75 -6.50
C GLU A 109 15.56 5.88 -6.92
N SER A 110 16.72 6.07 -6.27
CA SER A 110 17.96 5.36 -6.61
C SER A 110 18.16 4.03 -5.86
N LEU A 111 17.17 3.55 -5.09
CA LEU A 111 17.37 2.33 -4.28
C LEU A 111 17.59 1.09 -5.14
N ASP A 112 16.98 1.04 -6.32
CA ASP A 112 17.16 -0.11 -7.22
C ASP A 112 18.58 -0.12 -7.81
N ASP A 113 19.14 1.06 -8.10
CA ASP A 113 20.54 1.20 -8.55
C ASP A 113 21.54 0.75 -7.48
N TRP A 114 21.16 0.84 -6.20
CA TRP A 114 21.99 0.37 -5.11
C TRP A 114 21.94 -1.16 -4.93
N GLY A 115 21.01 -1.84 -5.61
CA GLY A 115 20.90 -3.30 -5.72
C GLY A 115 19.59 -3.91 -5.20
N PRO A 116 19.31 -5.19 -5.51
CA PRO A 116 17.98 -5.84 -5.42
C PRO A 116 17.43 -6.11 -4.00
N GLY A 117 17.91 -5.43 -2.97
CA GLY A 117 17.40 -5.58 -1.60
C GLY A 117 17.21 -4.28 -0.83
N TRP A 118 17.51 -3.13 -1.43
CA TRP A 118 17.34 -1.84 -0.76
C TRP A 118 15.87 -1.44 -0.65
N THR A 119 15.10 -1.65 -1.72
CA THR A 119 13.65 -1.41 -1.74
C THR A 119 12.94 -2.30 -0.72
N ARG A 120 13.27 -3.60 -0.69
CA ARG A 120 12.74 -4.52 0.34
C ARG A 120 13.13 -4.08 1.76
N ALA A 121 14.39 -3.73 1.99
CA ALA A 121 14.84 -3.26 3.30
C ALA A 121 14.14 -1.97 3.74
N LEU A 122 13.78 -1.09 2.80
CA LEU A 122 13.00 0.12 3.10
C LEU A 122 11.56 -0.26 3.44
N ASN A 123 10.94 -1.17 2.68
CA ASN A 123 9.60 -1.69 2.94
C ASN A 123 9.50 -2.32 4.34
N ASP A 124 10.42 -3.21 4.68
CA ASP A 124 10.47 -3.90 5.98
C ASP A 124 10.61 -2.89 7.13
N ARG A 125 11.35 -1.80 6.91
CA ARG A 125 11.51 -0.75 7.91
C ARG A 125 10.26 0.07 8.07
N ILE A 126 9.64 0.51 6.99
CA ILE A 126 8.43 1.34 7.01
C ILE A 126 7.22 0.58 7.56
N GLY A 127 7.16 -0.75 7.36
CA GLY A 127 6.18 -1.62 8.00
C GLY A 127 6.51 -1.99 9.45
N GLY A 128 7.72 -1.73 9.90
CA GLY A 128 8.16 -2.07 11.25
C GLY A 128 7.63 -1.12 12.34
N PRO A 129 7.54 -1.57 13.60
CA PRO A 129 7.08 -0.76 14.73
C PRO A 129 8.02 0.43 15.09
N GLY A 130 9.16 0.58 14.40
CA GLY A 130 10.16 1.61 14.66
C GLY A 130 10.00 2.91 13.85
N VAL A 131 8.96 3.02 13.03
CA VAL A 131 8.79 4.16 12.12
C VAL A 131 8.08 5.29 12.84
N THR A 132 8.83 6.35 13.08
CA THR A 132 8.31 7.60 13.63
C THR A 132 7.46 8.35 12.60
N ASP A 133 6.53 9.18 13.07
CA ASP A 133 5.64 9.98 12.22
C ASP A 133 6.40 10.84 11.20
N TRP A 134 7.53 11.41 11.60
CA TRP A 134 8.35 12.23 10.69
C TRP A 134 8.93 11.44 9.50
N HIS A 135 9.24 10.14 9.66
CA HIS A 135 9.70 9.32 8.53
C HIS A 135 8.56 9.10 7.53
N ARG A 136 7.32 8.92 8.03
CA ARG A 136 6.12 8.82 7.18
C ARG A 136 5.88 10.14 6.45
N THR A 137 5.95 11.27 7.14
CA THR A 137 5.82 12.59 6.51
C THR A 137 6.89 12.82 5.44
N LEU A 138 8.15 12.45 5.73
CA LEU A 138 9.24 12.59 4.77
C LEU A 138 9.02 11.70 3.54
N LEU A 139 8.61 10.45 3.74
CA LEU A 139 8.29 9.51 2.67
C LEU A 139 7.17 10.05 1.76
N VAL A 140 6.04 10.46 2.35
CA VAL A 140 4.89 10.96 1.58
C VAL A 140 5.25 12.22 0.82
N ARG A 141 5.90 13.18 1.48
CA ARG A 141 6.38 14.39 0.82
C ARG A 141 7.27 14.05 -0.37
N ARG A 142 8.21 13.12 -0.20
CA ARG A 142 9.15 12.78 -1.27
C ARG A 142 8.49 11.98 -2.39
N ALA A 143 7.53 11.12 -2.06
CA ALA A 143 6.70 10.44 -3.04
C ALA A 143 5.83 11.43 -3.86
N ILE A 144 5.24 12.45 -3.23
CA ILE A 144 4.51 13.51 -3.94
C ILE A 144 5.44 14.26 -4.89
N GLU A 145 6.63 14.64 -4.42
CA GLU A 145 7.63 15.33 -5.23
C GLU A 145 8.02 14.50 -6.46
N VAL A 146 8.23 13.19 -6.33
CA VAL A 146 8.58 12.30 -7.45
C VAL A 146 7.41 11.99 -8.37
N ALA A 147 6.21 11.79 -7.83
CA ALA A 147 5.02 11.55 -8.63
C ALA A 147 4.66 12.77 -9.50
N GLY A 148 4.94 13.98 -8.99
CA GLY A 148 4.79 15.25 -9.69
C GLY A 148 5.92 15.60 -10.66
N ASP A 149 7.07 14.92 -10.59
CA ASP A 149 8.20 15.15 -11.46
C ASP A 149 8.00 14.44 -12.82
N ASP A 150 7.97 15.23 -13.90
CA ASP A 150 7.81 14.69 -15.24
C ASP A 150 9.10 14.11 -15.82
N GLU A 151 10.26 14.40 -15.21
CA GLU A 151 11.54 13.78 -15.56
C GLU A 151 11.76 12.44 -14.85
N ALA A 152 10.99 12.14 -13.79
CA ALA A 152 11.08 10.88 -13.07
C ALA A 152 10.66 9.69 -13.96
N SER A 153 11.35 8.56 -13.80
CA SER A 153 11.02 7.35 -14.57
C SER A 153 9.61 6.86 -14.23
N ALA A 154 8.94 6.19 -15.18
CA ALA A 154 7.62 5.61 -14.94
C ALA A 154 7.62 4.66 -13.73
N ALA A 155 8.70 3.90 -13.52
CA ALA A 155 8.87 3.01 -12.38
C ALA A 155 8.99 3.76 -11.04
N ASP A 156 9.62 4.94 -11.02
CA ASP A 156 9.73 5.78 -9.82
C ASP A 156 8.41 6.44 -9.48
N ARG A 157 7.69 6.98 -10.49
CA ARG A 157 6.34 7.54 -10.32
C ARG A 157 5.35 6.48 -9.83
N ASP A 158 5.46 5.26 -10.36
CA ASP A 158 4.64 4.12 -9.97
C ASP A 158 4.86 3.72 -8.49
N ARG A 159 6.12 3.68 -8.08
CA ARG A 159 6.51 3.39 -6.69
C ARG A 159 6.09 4.49 -5.74
N ALA A 160 6.25 5.75 -6.16
CA ALA A 160 5.80 6.90 -5.40
C ALA A 160 4.28 6.85 -5.15
N ALA A 161 3.49 6.52 -6.17
CA ALA A 161 2.05 6.34 -6.04
C ALA A 161 1.68 5.20 -5.07
N TRP A 162 2.40 4.08 -5.13
CA TRP A 162 2.23 2.99 -4.17
C TRP A 162 2.49 3.43 -2.73
N TRP A 163 3.53 4.25 -2.50
CA TRP A 163 3.84 4.76 -1.16
C TRP A 163 2.84 5.79 -0.65
N ILE A 164 2.31 6.64 -1.53
CA ILE A 164 1.20 7.55 -1.19
C ILE A 164 0.01 6.71 -0.71
N MET A 165 -0.40 5.67 -1.47
CA MET A 165 -1.47 4.75 -1.06
C MET A 165 -1.19 4.06 0.27
N ALA A 166 -0.01 3.45 0.41
CA ALA A 166 0.34 2.68 1.59
C ALA A 166 0.40 3.54 2.87
N SER A 167 0.62 4.84 2.73
CA SER A 167 0.61 5.78 3.85
C SER A 167 -0.79 6.21 4.30
N GLU A 168 -1.78 6.13 3.42
CA GLU A 168 -3.14 6.63 3.63
C GLU A 168 -4.12 5.58 4.15
N ASP A 169 -3.82 4.28 4.03
CA ASP A 169 -4.71 3.22 4.54
C ASP A 169 -4.78 3.27 6.09
N PRO A 170 -5.88 3.77 6.66
CA PRO A 170 -5.98 3.98 8.10
C PRO A 170 -6.32 2.69 8.85
N ASN A 171 -6.71 1.64 8.12
CA ASN A 171 -6.98 0.29 8.63
C ASN A 171 -5.89 -0.72 8.21
N GLY A 172 -4.83 -0.28 7.53
CA GLY A 172 -3.77 -1.05 6.87
C GLY A 172 -3.51 -2.46 7.36
N SER A 173 -4.23 -3.41 6.76
CA SER A 173 -3.97 -4.85 6.83
C SER A 173 -2.59 -5.27 6.29
N HIS A 174 -1.81 -4.34 5.71
CA HIS A 174 -0.48 -4.62 5.18
C HIS A 174 0.69 -3.91 5.86
N LEU A 175 0.46 -2.86 6.66
CA LEU A 175 1.54 -2.18 7.42
C LEU A 175 1.35 -2.24 8.95
N TYR A 176 0.20 -2.72 9.45
CA TYR A 176 -0.11 -2.75 10.89
C TYR A 176 -0.57 -4.10 11.46
N ASN A 177 -0.66 -5.16 10.65
CA ASN A 177 -1.23 -6.44 11.09
C ASN A 177 -0.38 -7.26 12.09
N THR A 178 0.71 -6.71 12.65
CA THR A 178 1.51 -7.40 13.68
C THR A 178 1.41 -6.83 15.10
N VAL A 179 0.63 -5.77 15.39
CA VAL A 179 0.44 -5.32 16.78
C VAL A 179 -1.00 -4.86 17.06
N ALA A 180 -1.60 -5.47 18.09
CA ALA A 180 -2.99 -5.52 18.54
C ALA A 180 -3.84 -4.22 18.59
N PRO A 181 -5.19 -4.35 18.64
CA PRO A 181 -6.17 -3.26 18.51
C PRO A 181 -6.57 -2.66 19.86
N ARG A 182 -6.69 -1.32 19.94
CA ARG A 182 -7.57 -0.51 20.84
C ARG A 182 -6.93 0.86 21.16
N VAL A 183 -7.16 1.89 20.34
CA VAL A 183 -7.12 3.28 20.83
C VAL A 183 -8.14 4.16 20.06
N PRO A 184 -9.09 4.84 20.72
CA PRO A 184 -10.05 5.77 20.08
C PRO A 184 -9.48 7.14 19.65
N ALA A 185 -8.16 7.36 19.72
CA ALA A 185 -7.52 8.67 19.51
C ALA A 185 -7.05 8.93 18.06
N TYR A 186 -7.61 8.21 17.09
CA TYR A 186 -7.03 8.09 15.74
C TYR A 186 -7.40 9.24 14.80
N SER A 187 -8.64 9.72 14.81
CA SER A 187 -9.07 10.84 13.94
C SER A 187 -8.34 12.16 14.27
N GLU A 188 -7.96 12.35 15.54
CA GLU A 188 -7.25 13.54 16.02
C GLU A 188 -5.76 13.52 15.61
N ARG A 189 -5.19 12.32 15.39
CA ARG A 189 -3.79 12.13 15.02
C ARG A 189 -3.57 12.21 13.50
N VAL A 190 -4.51 11.74 12.69
CA VAL A 190 -4.49 11.94 11.23
C VAL A 190 -4.64 13.43 10.87
N SER A 191 -5.45 14.20 11.61
CA SER A 191 -5.50 15.66 11.46
C SER A 191 -4.22 16.39 11.89
N SER A 192 -3.33 15.73 12.66
CA SER A 192 -2.07 16.31 13.13
C SER A 192 -0.88 16.03 12.21
N LEU A 193 -0.96 14.99 11.38
CA LEU A 193 -0.07 14.80 10.26
C LEU A 193 -0.55 15.76 9.17
N SER A 194 0.09 16.92 9.06
CA SER A 194 -0.12 17.87 7.96
C SER A 194 0.41 17.26 6.65
N VAL A 195 -0.19 16.16 6.20
CA VAL A 195 0.05 15.61 4.89
C VAL A 195 -0.49 16.63 3.91
N ASP A 196 0.36 17.08 2.99
CA ASP A 196 0.00 17.99 1.91
C ASP A 196 -0.98 17.27 0.97
N THR A 197 -2.25 17.25 1.39
CA THR A 197 -3.32 16.53 0.72
C THR A 197 -3.56 17.15 -0.66
N ASP A 198 -3.42 18.47 -0.77
CA ASP A 198 -3.51 19.19 -2.04
C ASP A 198 -2.37 18.79 -2.98
N GLY A 199 -1.14 18.67 -2.48
CA GLY A 199 0.01 18.17 -3.23
C GLY A 199 -0.18 16.73 -3.70
N ALA A 200 -0.66 15.83 -2.82
CA ALA A 200 -0.94 14.44 -3.18
C ALA A 200 -2.01 14.34 -4.28
N MET A 201 -3.10 15.10 -4.17
CA MET A 201 -4.15 15.15 -5.17
C MET A 201 -3.66 15.71 -6.50
N GLN A 202 -2.79 16.73 -6.48
CA GLN A 202 -2.19 17.28 -7.69
C GLN A 202 -1.26 16.28 -8.40
N ALA A 203 -0.48 15.50 -7.63
CA ALA A 203 0.38 14.45 -8.16
C ALA A 203 -0.44 13.29 -8.75
N LEU A 204 -1.50 12.84 -8.09
CA LEU A 204 -2.41 11.82 -8.65
C LEU A 204 -3.11 12.32 -9.91
N ALA A 205 -3.48 13.61 -9.94
CA ALA A 205 -4.05 14.24 -11.13
C ALA A 205 -3.04 14.40 -12.29
N SER A 206 -1.75 14.61 -12.03
CA SER A 206 -0.73 14.58 -13.10
C SER A 206 -0.54 13.17 -13.63
N MET A 207 -0.54 12.15 -12.76
CA MET A 207 -0.49 10.74 -13.17
C MET A 207 -1.69 10.30 -14.01
N LEU A 208 -2.91 10.72 -13.67
CA LEU A 208 -4.10 10.46 -14.49
C LEU A 208 -4.03 11.09 -15.88
N ARG A 209 -3.29 12.20 -16.02
CA ARG A 209 -3.06 12.87 -17.30
C ARG A 209 -1.82 12.34 -18.03
N SER A 210 -1.05 11.46 -17.40
CA SER A 210 0.07 10.80 -18.07
C SER A 210 -0.47 9.93 -19.22
N GLY A 211 0.28 9.80 -20.30
CA GLY A 211 -0.07 8.88 -21.40
C GLY A 211 0.19 7.40 -21.07
N ASP A 212 0.58 7.08 -19.83
CA ASP A 212 0.92 5.72 -19.39
C ASP A 212 -0.31 5.05 -18.73
N PRO A 213 -0.90 4.00 -19.35
CA PRO A 213 -2.08 3.32 -18.83
C PRO A 213 -1.88 2.72 -17.43
N ALA A 214 -0.67 2.30 -17.07
CA ALA A 214 -0.39 1.73 -15.77
C ALA A 214 -0.46 2.79 -14.66
N LEU A 215 0.11 3.97 -14.93
CA LEU A 215 0.05 5.11 -14.01
C LEU A 215 -1.38 5.63 -13.88
N GLN A 216 -2.13 5.71 -14.98
CA GLN A 216 -3.55 6.10 -14.96
C GLN A 216 -4.40 5.14 -14.11
N SER A 217 -4.30 3.83 -14.35
CA SER A 217 -5.06 2.81 -13.63
C SER A 217 -4.79 2.86 -12.11
N ARG A 218 -3.52 3.02 -11.71
CA ARG A 218 -3.17 3.11 -10.29
C ARG A 218 -3.61 4.42 -9.67
N ALA A 219 -3.43 5.56 -10.33
CA ALA A 219 -3.91 6.84 -9.82
C ALA A 219 -5.44 6.81 -9.61
N ALA A 220 -6.19 6.20 -10.52
CA ALA A 220 -7.63 5.98 -10.37
C ALA A 220 -7.96 5.07 -9.17
N HIS A 221 -7.25 3.96 -9.00
CA HIS A 221 -7.42 3.07 -7.85
C HIS A 221 -7.09 3.75 -6.51
N THR A 222 -6.01 4.54 -6.45
CA THR A 222 -5.61 5.34 -5.27
C THR A 222 -6.73 6.29 -4.87
N LEU A 223 -7.22 7.08 -5.83
CA LEU A 223 -8.31 8.02 -5.59
C LEU A 223 -9.57 7.28 -5.10
N GLY A 224 -9.89 6.12 -5.67
CA GLY A 224 -11.01 5.29 -5.21
C GLY A 224 -10.88 4.80 -3.79
N SER A 225 -9.70 4.30 -3.42
CA SER A 225 -9.41 3.82 -2.07
C SER A 225 -9.53 4.96 -1.06
N TYR A 226 -9.01 6.15 -1.40
CA TYR A 226 -9.12 7.36 -0.57
C TYR A 226 -10.58 7.76 -0.34
N TYR A 227 -11.38 7.90 -1.40
CA TYR A 227 -12.80 8.26 -1.30
C TYR A 227 -13.63 7.23 -0.52
N SER A 228 -13.30 5.94 -0.64
CA SER A 228 -14.00 4.88 0.09
C SER A 228 -13.69 4.89 1.60
N SER A 229 -12.48 5.27 1.98
CA SER A 229 -11.98 5.21 3.37
C SER A 229 -12.42 6.40 4.22
N TYR A 230 -12.52 7.59 3.63
CA TYR A 230 -12.84 8.80 4.38
C TYR A 230 -14.35 9.09 4.48
N GLY A 231 -15.20 8.35 3.77
CA GLY A 231 -16.60 8.74 3.57
C GLY A 231 -16.69 10.12 2.90
N ALA A 232 -17.88 10.56 2.52
CA ALA A 232 -18.03 11.91 1.96
C ALA A 232 -17.46 12.94 2.96
N PRO A 233 -16.67 13.95 2.50
CA PRO A 233 -16.13 14.97 3.39
C PRO A 233 -17.28 15.62 4.16
N LYS A 234 -17.08 15.84 5.47
CA LYS A 234 -17.97 16.75 6.21
C LYS A 234 -17.96 18.10 5.50
N PRO A 235 -19.11 18.78 5.37
CA PRO A 235 -19.30 19.94 4.50
C PRO A 235 -18.41 21.17 4.80
N ASP A 236 -17.57 21.13 5.84
CA ASP A 236 -17.00 22.34 6.44
C ASP A 236 -15.47 22.49 6.29
N GLY A 237 -14.76 21.66 5.50
CA GLY A 237 -13.29 21.74 5.58
C GLY A 237 -12.38 21.18 4.49
N VAL A 238 -12.87 20.68 3.35
CA VAL A 238 -11.99 20.28 2.23
C VAL A 238 -12.35 21.07 0.97
N PRO A 239 -11.40 21.66 0.23
CA PRO A 239 -11.71 22.37 -1.01
C PRO A 239 -12.34 21.41 -2.03
N SER A 240 -13.65 21.54 -2.24
CA SER A 240 -14.45 20.73 -3.17
C SER A 240 -14.20 21.05 -4.66
N MET A 241 -13.08 21.68 -5.01
CA MET A 241 -12.80 22.13 -6.37
C MET A 241 -11.40 21.74 -6.81
N ARG A 242 -11.32 20.71 -7.67
CA ARG A 242 -10.40 20.60 -8.83
C ARG A 242 -10.40 19.22 -9.51
N LEU A 243 -11.08 18.20 -8.98
CA LEU A 243 -11.22 16.90 -9.67
C LEU A 243 -12.20 16.95 -10.86
N TYR A 244 -13.29 17.72 -10.77
CA TYR A 244 -14.35 17.75 -11.80
C TYR A 244 -13.89 18.19 -13.20
N PRO A 245 -13.07 19.25 -13.36
CA PRO A 245 -12.55 19.63 -14.68
C PRO A 245 -11.52 18.63 -15.22
N LEU A 246 -10.85 17.90 -14.32
CA LEU A 246 -9.79 16.95 -14.65
C LEU A 246 -10.38 15.65 -15.20
N LEU A 247 -11.44 15.14 -14.55
CA LEU A 247 -12.20 13.98 -15.03
C LEU A 247 -12.93 14.29 -16.35
N ALA A 248 -13.51 15.50 -16.47
CA ALA A 248 -14.15 15.95 -17.71
C ALA A 248 -13.16 16.09 -18.87
N ALA A 249 -11.92 16.51 -18.60
CA ALA A 249 -10.87 16.57 -19.62
C ALA A 249 -10.39 15.18 -20.07
N THR A 250 -10.37 14.18 -19.18
CA THR A 250 -10.05 12.78 -19.54
C THR A 250 -11.17 12.13 -20.35
N ILE A 251 -12.43 12.50 -20.12
CA ILE A 251 -13.60 11.99 -20.85
C ILE A 251 -13.76 12.63 -22.23
N ALA A 252 -13.27 13.86 -22.41
CA ALA A 252 -13.34 14.59 -23.68
C ALA A 252 -12.31 14.13 -24.73
N ASP A 253 -11.39 13.23 -24.36
CA ASP A 253 -10.43 12.62 -25.30
C ASP A 253 -11.06 11.37 -25.90
N ASP A 254 -11.32 11.40 -27.21
CA ASP A 254 -12.23 10.50 -27.97
C ASP A 254 -11.71 9.06 -28.15
N ASP A 255 -10.72 8.67 -27.35
CA ASP A 255 -10.06 7.37 -27.45
C ASP A 255 -10.85 6.33 -26.65
N ALA A 256 -11.14 5.18 -27.26
CA ALA A 256 -11.91 4.08 -26.64
C ALA A 256 -11.34 3.60 -25.28
N ARG A 257 -10.12 3.98 -24.94
CA ARG A 257 -9.36 3.69 -23.72
C ARG A 257 -9.69 4.65 -22.57
N ALA A 258 -10.06 5.90 -22.87
CA ALA A 258 -10.61 6.84 -21.89
C ALA A 258 -11.95 6.33 -21.32
N SER A 259 -12.72 5.56 -22.10
CA SER A 259 -13.99 4.99 -21.66
C SER A 259 -13.87 3.94 -20.55
N GLU A 260 -12.75 3.22 -20.45
CA GLU A 260 -12.57 2.13 -19.47
C GLU A 260 -12.11 2.69 -18.11
N ALA A 261 -11.23 3.70 -18.14
CA ALA A 261 -10.90 4.52 -16.99
C ALA A 261 -12.11 5.35 -16.52
N ALA A 262 -12.88 5.92 -17.46
CA ALA A 262 -14.14 6.62 -17.17
C ALA A 262 -15.20 5.67 -16.61
N ALA A 263 -15.31 4.43 -17.10
CA ALA A 263 -16.25 3.43 -16.57
C ALA A 263 -15.88 3.01 -15.14
N SER A 264 -14.60 2.84 -14.82
CA SER A 264 -14.14 2.62 -13.43
C SER A 264 -14.41 3.82 -12.53
N ALA A 265 -14.18 5.04 -13.02
CA ALA A 265 -14.49 6.27 -12.30
C ALA A 265 -16.01 6.47 -12.11
N MET A 266 -16.83 6.12 -13.10
CA MET A 266 -18.29 6.20 -13.06
C MET A 266 -18.91 5.17 -12.11
N ASN A 267 -18.38 3.93 -12.07
CA ASN A 267 -18.77 2.93 -11.08
C ASN A 267 -18.46 3.38 -9.64
N MET A 268 -17.40 4.16 -9.44
CA MET A 268 -17.09 4.79 -8.15
C MET A 268 -18.05 5.94 -7.77
N LEU A 269 -18.55 6.70 -8.76
CA LEU A 269 -19.46 7.83 -8.57
C LEU A 269 -20.92 7.42 -8.30
N ALA A 270 -21.28 6.15 -8.47
CA ALA A 270 -22.63 5.59 -8.27
C ALA A 270 -23.09 5.55 -6.78
N ARG A 271 -22.33 6.11 -5.83
CA ARG A 271 -22.76 6.23 -4.42
C ARG A 271 -23.59 7.50 -4.20
N SER A 272 -24.81 7.32 -3.69
CA SER A 272 -25.96 8.24 -3.65
C SER A 272 -25.73 9.71 -3.19
N ASN A 273 -24.65 10.02 -2.47
CA ASN A 273 -24.45 11.34 -1.88
C ASN A 273 -23.79 12.36 -2.84
N ILE A 274 -23.20 11.91 -3.96
CA ILE A 274 -22.61 12.78 -4.98
C ILE A 274 -23.69 13.45 -5.83
N VAL A 275 -24.80 12.76 -6.09
CA VAL A 275 -25.98 13.28 -6.80
C VAL A 275 -26.58 14.46 -6.06
N TRP A 276 -26.67 14.37 -4.73
CA TRP A 276 -27.16 15.48 -3.91
C TRP A 276 -26.26 16.72 -4.03
N THR A 277 -24.95 16.51 -4.16
CA THR A 277 -23.95 17.58 -4.31
C THR A 277 -23.94 18.16 -5.73
N LEU A 278 -24.18 17.33 -6.76
CA LEU A 278 -24.37 17.75 -8.16
C LEU A 278 -25.66 18.53 -8.36
N ALA A 279 -26.75 18.12 -7.71
CA ALA A 279 -28.05 18.80 -7.76
C ALA A 279 -28.05 20.19 -7.08
N HIS A 280 -27.06 20.45 -6.21
CA HIS A 280 -27.00 21.66 -5.40
C HIS A 280 -25.61 22.35 -5.52
N GLY A 281 -25.02 22.47 -6.70
CA GLY A 281 -23.72 23.15 -6.82
C GLY A 281 -23.71 24.60 -6.25
N ARG A 282 -22.61 25.00 -5.59
CA ARG A 282 -22.35 26.42 -5.28
C ARG A 282 -21.63 27.09 -6.44
N ASP A 283 -22.00 28.32 -6.75
CA ASP A 283 -21.33 29.10 -7.80
C ASP A 283 -19.96 29.64 -7.35
N ARG A 284 -19.29 30.41 -8.22
CA ARG A 284 -17.97 31.02 -7.93
C ARG A 284 -17.97 31.98 -6.73
N LEU A 285 -19.15 32.38 -6.23
CA LEU A 285 -19.32 33.27 -5.08
C LEU A 285 -19.71 32.51 -3.81
N GLY A 286 -19.93 31.20 -3.91
CA GLY A 286 -20.26 30.35 -2.77
C GLY A 286 -21.75 30.34 -2.42
N GLU A 287 -22.62 30.86 -3.28
CA GLU A 287 -24.07 30.81 -3.13
C GLU A 287 -24.65 29.57 -3.84
N TRP A 288 -25.67 28.97 -3.25
CA TRP A 288 -26.35 27.81 -3.82
C TRP A 288 -27.12 28.23 -5.07
N THR A 289 -26.71 27.75 -6.24
CA THR A 289 -27.46 27.97 -7.47
C THR A 289 -28.39 26.77 -7.67
N PRO A 290 -29.72 26.94 -7.55
CA PRO A 290 -30.65 25.87 -7.86
C PRO A 290 -30.51 25.52 -9.34
N MET A 291 -30.71 24.24 -9.68
CA MET A 291 -30.76 23.83 -11.08
C MET A 291 -31.87 24.57 -11.84
N PRO A 292 -31.77 24.70 -13.18
CA PRO A 292 -32.88 25.16 -14.01
C PRO A 292 -34.15 24.38 -13.68
N GLU A 293 -35.33 25.04 -13.68
CA GLU A 293 -36.61 24.38 -13.33
C GLU A 293 -36.90 23.12 -14.17
N SER A 294 -36.34 23.04 -15.38
CA SER A 294 -36.41 21.85 -16.25
C SER A 294 -35.82 20.58 -15.62
N VAL A 295 -34.86 20.72 -14.69
CA VAL A 295 -34.13 19.64 -14.01
C VAL A 295 -34.59 19.44 -12.55
N GLY A 296 -35.33 20.40 -11.97
CA GLY A 296 -35.86 20.30 -10.60
C GLY A 296 -36.85 19.14 -10.36
N VAL A 297 -37.34 18.53 -11.43
CA VAL A 297 -38.29 17.40 -11.41
C VAL A 297 -37.63 16.09 -10.96
N TRP A 298 -36.30 15.98 -11.05
CA TRP A 298 -35.55 14.82 -10.54
C TRP A 298 -35.57 14.70 -9.00
N ALA A 299 -36.13 15.69 -8.29
CA ALA A 299 -36.26 15.71 -6.83
C ALA A 299 -37.57 15.07 -6.31
N ASP A 300 -38.55 14.76 -7.17
CA ASP A 300 -39.78 14.05 -6.78
C ASP A 300 -39.59 12.53 -6.83
N PRO A 301 -40.38 11.73 -6.06
CA PRO A 301 -40.26 10.28 -6.04
C PRO A 301 -40.62 9.68 -7.41
N TRP A 302 -39.58 9.30 -8.16
CA TRP A 302 -39.50 8.44 -9.34
C TRP A 302 -40.81 8.25 -10.15
N PRO A 303 -41.00 8.96 -11.28
CA PRO A 303 -42.09 8.68 -12.20
C PRO A 303 -41.90 7.32 -12.91
N ASP A 304 -42.93 6.81 -13.58
CA ASP A 304 -42.89 5.56 -14.35
C ASP A 304 -41.75 5.56 -15.40
N ASN A 305 -41.17 4.40 -15.65
CA ASN A 305 -39.89 4.21 -16.33
C ASN A 305 -39.86 4.78 -17.76
N ASP A 306 -40.97 4.71 -18.49
CA ASP A 306 -41.06 5.20 -19.87
C ASP A 306 -40.94 6.73 -19.95
N ALA A 307 -41.56 7.43 -19.00
CA ALA A 307 -41.47 8.89 -18.90
C ALA A 307 -40.05 9.37 -18.54
N MET A 308 -39.27 8.51 -17.89
CA MET A 308 -37.89 8.80 -17.50
C MET A 308 -36.92 8.55 -18.66
N ILE A 309 -37.13 7.52 -19.49
CA ILE A 309 -36.31 7.25 -20.69
C ILE A 309 -36.46 8.38 -21.71
N ASP A 310 -37.69 8.82 -21.98
CA ASP A 310 -37.95 9.93 -22.91
C ASP A 310 -37.32 11.25 -22.39
N ARG A 311 -37.21 11.40 -21.06
CA ARG A 311 -36.58 12.56 -20.42
C ARG A 311 -35.06 12.52 -20.50
N VAL A 312 -34.46 11.36 -20.24
CA VAL A 312 -33.02 11.13 -20.38
C VAL A 312 -32.57 11.40 -21.82
N ALA A 313 -33.36 10.97 -22.81
CA ALA A 313 -33.10 11.27 -24.21
C ALA A 313 -33.15 12.79 -24.50
N ALA A 314 -34.13 13.50 -23.94
CA ALA A 314 -34.24 14.96 -24.08
C ALA A 314 -33.11 15.73 -23.37
N ASP A 315 -32.62 15.23 -22.23
CA ASP A 315 -31.57 15.88 -21.43
C ASP A 315 -30.14 15.62 -22.00
N ILE A 316 -29.94 14.53 -22.75
CA ILE A 316 -28.70 14.29 -23.52
C ILE A 316 -28.53 15.33 -24.64
N ASP A 317 -29.63 15.76 -25.25
CA ASP A 317 -29.63 16.76 -26.32
C ASP A 317 -29.64 18.22 -25.78
N HIS A 318 -29.52 18.41 -24.47
CA HIS A 318 -29.55 19.74 -23.83
C HIS A 318 -28.21 20.47 -23.95
N GLU A 319 -28.22 21.77 -24.21
CA GLU A 319 -26.99 22.59 -24.32
C GLU A 319 -26.23 22.78 -22.99
N ASP A 320 -26.74 22.26 -21.86
CA ASP A 320 -26.14 22.44 -20.54
C ASP A 320 -25.34 21.17 -20.17
N PRO A 321 -24.01 21.26 -20.03
CA PRO A 321 -23.16 20.11 -19.74
C PRO A 321 -23.49 19.42 -18.40
N ARG A 322 -24.19 20.08 -17.47
CA ARG A 322 -24.66 19.44 -16.23
C ARG A 322 -25.86 18.53 -16.45
N ALA A 323 -26.76 18.91 -17.35
CA ALA A 323 -27.91 18.10 -17.73
C ALA A 323 -27.46 16.86 -18.51
N ILE A 324 -26.51 17.04 -19.44
CA ILE A 324 -25.86 15.92 -20.15
C ILE A 324 -25.17 14.97 -19.17
N ALA A 325 -24.37 15.50 -18.22
CA ALA A 325 -23.67 14.66 -17.25
C ALA A 325 -24.63 13.90 -16.31
N LEU A 326 -25.75 14.53 -15.91
CA LEU A 326 -26.78 13.88 -15.11
C LEU A 326 -27.51 12.79 -15.92
N ALA A 327 -27.86 13.05 -17.17
CA ALA A 327 -28.49 12.07 -18.06
C ALA A 327 -27.57 10.87 -18.33
N LEU A 328 -26.27 11.11 -18.59
CA LEU A 328 -25.27 10.05 -18.73
C LEU A 328 -25.05 9.27 -17.42
N TRP A 329 -25.14 9.92 -16.26
CA TRP A 329 -25.11 9.25 -14.96
C TRP A 329 -26.35 8.39 -14.74
N VAL A 330 -27.56 8.89 -15.04
CA VAL A 330 -28.80 8.12 -14.98
C VAL A 330 -28.70 6.90 -15.90
N ILE A 331 -28.18 7.04 -17.12
CA ILE A 331 -27.91 5.92 -18.03
C ILE A 331 -26.94 4.90 -17.42
N ALA A 332 -25.85 5.38 -16.82
CA ALA A 332 -24.82 4.53 -16.25
C ALA A 332 -25.28 3.78 -14.98
N VAL A 333 -26.17 4.38 -14.20
CA VAL A 333 -26.66 3.84 -12.92
C VAL A 333 -27.94 3.02 -13.09
N MET A 334 -28.83 3.39 -14.01
CA MET A 334 -30.15 2.78 -14.11
C MET A 334 -30.18 1.40 -14.76
N GLU A 335 -29.28 1.06 -15.69
CA GLU A 335 -29.22 -0.30 -16.24
C GLU A 335 -28.02 -0.49 -17.21
N PRO A 336 -26.85 -0.97 -16.72
CA PRO A 336 -25.76 -1.45 -17.59
C PRO A 336 -26.15 -2.65 -18.47
N GLU A 337 -27.27 -3.32 -18.15
CA GLU A 337 -27.72 -4.54 -18.81
C GLU A 337 -28.52 -4.26 -20.10
N ARG A 338 -29.37 -3.23 -20.19
CA ARG A 338 -30.25 -3.01 -21.36
C ARG A 338 -29.59 -2.34 -22.58
N LEU A 339 -28.59 -1.47 -22.40
CA LEU A 339 -27.82 -0.92 -23.53
C LEU A 339 -26.85 -1.97 -24.13
N ARG A 340 -26.50 -3.01 -23.37
CA ARG A 340 -25.80 -4.21 -23.89
C ARG A 340 -26.74 -5.16 -24.65
N GLU A 341 -28.05 -5.04 -24.49
CA GLU A 341 -29.03 -6.00 -25.01
C GLU A 341 -29.38 -5.84 -26.51
N SER A 342 -29.15 -4.71 -27.17
CA SER A 342 -29.66 -4.52 -28.55
C SER A 342 -28.73 -5.00 -29.69
N ARG A 343 -27.47 -5.38 -29.42
CA ARG A 343 -26.58 -5.92 -30.48
C ARG A 343 -25.58 -6.99 -30.05
N VAL A 344 -25.29 -7.11 -28.76
CA VAL A 344 -24.33 -8.11 -28.24
C VAL A 344 -25.06 -9.34 -27.66
N LEU A 345 -26.37 -9.23 -27.42
CA LEU A 345 -27.20 -10.31 -26.88
C LEU A 345 -27.62 -11.39 -27.90
N GLU A 346 -27.52 -11.15 -29.20
CA GLU A 346 -27.73 -12.23 -30.19
C GLU A 346 -26.56 -13.22 -30.24
N LEU A 347 -25.33 -12.77 -29.96
CA LEU A 347 -24.13 -13.61 -30.11
C LEU A 347 -23.66 -14.25 -28.81
N ARG A 348 -23.84 -13.60 -27.65
CA ARG A 348 -23.23 -14.07 -26.39
C ARG A 348 -24.20 -14.78 -25.43
N ASN A 349 -25.51 -14.56 -25.57
CA ASN A 349 -26.54 -15.31 -24.83
C ASN A 349 -26.84 -16.70 -25.44
N HIS A 350 -26.26 -17.04 -26.60
CA HIS A 350 -26.26 -18.42 -27.08
C HIS A 350 -25.22 -19.24 -26.30
N GLU A 351 -23.95 -18.83 -26.22
CA GLU A 351 -22.89 -19.66 -25.62
C GLU A 351 -22.88 -19.72 -24.08
N SER A 352 -23.00 -18.60 -23.36
CA SER A 352 -22.91 -18.60 -21.88
C SER A 352 -24.15 -19.19 -21.20
N LYS A 353 -25.32 -18.98 -21.82
CA LYS A 353 -26.58 -19.60 -21.40
C LYS A 353 -26.59 -21.08 -21.77
N LEU A 354 -26.01 -21.51 -22.90
CA LEU A 354 -25.81 -22.93 -23.19
C LEU A 354 -24.88 -23.60 -22.16
N VAL A 355 -23.77 -22.99 -21.73
CA VAL A 355 -22.83 -23.64 -20.79
C VAL A 355 -23.39 -23.69 -19.36
N LYS A 356 -23.97 -22.60 -18.84
CA LYS A 356 -24.53 -22.59 -17.48
C LYS A 356 -25.87 -23.33 -17.39
N THR A 357 -26.70 -23.26 -18.43
CA THR A 357 -27.95 -24.04 -18.48
C THR A 357 -27.64 -25.50 -18.80
N ALA A 358 -26.66 -25.86 -19.64
CA ALA A 358 -26.25 -27.26 -19.83
C ALA A 358 -25.61 -27.85 -18.57
N ALA A 359 -24.76 -27.12 -17.83
CA ALA A 359 -24.18 -27.63 -16.59
C ALA A 359 -25.24 -27.81 -15.48
N ALA A 360 -26.16 -26.84 -15.32
CA ALA A 360 -27.24 -26.93 -14.34
C ALA A 360 -28.36 -27.91 -14.75
N GLU A 361 -28.68 -28.00 -16.04
CA GLU A 361 -29.67 -28.94 -16.58
C GLU A 361 -29.10 -30.36 -16.68
N ALA A 362 -27.79 -30.56 -16.92
CA ALA A 362 -27.11 -31.84 -16.80
C ALA A 362 -27.01 -32.31 -15.35
N MET A 363 -26.67 -31.42 -14.40
CA MET A 363 -26.72 -31.76 -12.97
C MET A 363 -28.14 -32.08 -12.50
N ASN A 364 -29.15 -31.32 -12.92
CA ASN A 364 -30.55 -31.56 -12.52
C ASN A 364 -31.17 -32.76 -13.25
N LYS A 365 -30.86 -33.03 -14.54
CA LYS A 365 -31.28 -34.27 -15.24
C LYS A 365 -30.59 -35.50 -14.66
N ALA A 366 -29.29 -35.45 -14.36
CA ALA A 366 -28.60 -36.57 -13.71
C ALA A 366 -29.19 -36.88 -12.33
N THR A 367 -29.58 -35.86 -11.57
CA THR A 367 -30.20 -36.02 -10.25
C THR A 367 -31.66 -36.51 -10.34
N ALA A 368 -32.43 -36.08 -11.35
CA ALA A 368 -33.85 -36.40 -11.49
C ALA A 368 -34.14 -37.71 -12.27
N SER A 369 -33.24 -38.17 -13.13
CA SER A 369 -33.46 -39.36 -13.99
C SER A 369 -32.90 -40.66 -13.43
N GLY A 370 -32.17 -40.63 -12.30
CA GLY A 370 -31.49 -41.82 -11.77
C GLY A 370 -30.42 -42.36 -12.72
N VAL A 371 -30.01 -41.58 -13.73
CA VAL A 371 -28.96 -41.94 -14.69
C VAL A 371 -27.61 -41.46 -14.17
N THR A 372 -26.71 -42.42 -14.09
CA THR A 372 -25.32 -42.37 -13.66
C THR A 372 -24.42 -41.52 -14.55
N LEU A 373 -23.59 -40.69 -13.88
CA LEU A 373 -22.28 -40.16 -14.27
C LEU A 373 -22.25 -39.22 -15.48
N LEU A 374 -21.86 -37.96 -15.26
CA LEU A 374 -21.25 -37.12 -16.28
C LEU A 374 -20.15 -37.94 -16.98
N GLU A 375 -20.12 -37.93 -18.31
CA GLU A 375 -19.04 -38.62 -19.03
C GLU A 375 -17.70 -38.01 -18.63
N THR A 376 -16.67 -38.85 -18.54
CA THR A 376 -15.33 -38.44 -18.12
C THR A 376 -14.79 -37.25 -18.92
N GLU A 377 -15.14 -37.15 -20.20
CA GLU A 377 -14.72 -36.06 -21.09
C GLU A 377 -15.28 -34.70 -20.67
N ASP A 378 -16.53 -34.65 -20.20
CA ASP A 378 -17.16 -33.40 -19.75
C ASP A 378 -16.47 -32.84 -18.50
N ILE A 379 -16.09 -33.72 -17.57
CA ILE A 379 -15.40 -33.32 -16.35
C ILE A 379 -13.98 -32.84 -16.66
N VAL A 380 -13.28 -33.50 -17.59
CA VAL A 380 -11.96 -33.06 -18.05
C VAL A 380 -12.05 -31.67 -18.71
N SER A 381 -13.08 -31.41 -19.51
CA SER A 381 -13.28 -30.09 -20.12
C SER A 381 -13.55 -29.00 -19.08
N ILE A 382 -14.36 -29.28 -18.05
CA ILE A 382 -14.65 -28.34 -16.97
C ILE A 382 -13.39 -28.04 -16.14
N VAL A 383 -12.60 -29.08 -15.81
CA VAL A 383 -11.36 -28.92 -15.06
C VAL A 383 -10.35 -28.07 -15.84
N ARG A 384 -10.21 -28.28 -17.17
CA ARG A 384 -9.31 -27.48 -18.02
C ARG A 384 -9.74 -26.03 -18.17
N ALA A 385 -11.04 -25.75 -18.17
CA ALA A 385 -11.58 -24.41 -18.34
C ALA A 385 -11.55 -23.56 -17.05
N ALA A 386 -11.20 -24.15 -15.90
CA ALA A 386 -11.16 -23.44 -14.63
C ALA A 386 -9.90 -22.57 -14.50
N ASP A 387 -10.05 -21.25 -14.54
CA ASP A 387 -8.97 -20.26 -14.48
C ASP A 387 -9.01 -19.38 -13.21
N ASP A 388 -10.13 -19.33 -12.50
CA ASP A 388 -10.30 -18.60 -11.25
C ASP A 388 -10.37 -19.54 -10.00
N PRO A 389 -10.06 -19.04 -8.79
CA PRO A 389 -10.04 -19.86 -7.57
C PRO A 389 -11.36 -20.57 -7.24
N GLN A 390 -12.51 -19.96 -7.54
CA GLN A 390 -13.81 -20.55 -7.27
C GLN A 390 -14.13 -21.67 -8.27
N SER A 391 -13.84 -21.46 -9.55
CA SER A 391 -14.00 -22.48 -10.59
C SER A 391 -13.08 -23.68 -10.35
N ILE A 392 -11.85 -23.45 -9.89
CA ILE A 392 -10.91 -24.53 -9.50
C ILE A 392 -11.48 -25.33 -8.32
N ASN A 393 -12.00 -24.67 -7.27
CA ASN A 393 -12.63 -25.36 -6.14
C ASN A 393 -13.87 -26.18 -6.55
N ASN A 394 -14.66 -25.69 -7.51
CA ASN A 394 -15.80 -26.43 -8.04
C ASN A 394 -15.36 -27.64 -8.87
N ALA A 395 -14.34 -27.47 -9.72
CA ALA A 395 -13.74 -28.54 -10.52
C ALA A 395 -13.12 -29.63 -9.63
N ILE A 396 -12.47 -29.23 -8.54
CA ILE A 396 -12.00 -30.10 -7.46
C ILE A 396 -13.15 -30.93 -6.87
N GLY A 397 -14.24 -30.27 -6.48
CA GLY A 397 -15.40 -30.94 -5.88
C GLY A 397 -16.03 -31.96 -6.83
N LEU A 398 -16.06 -31.67 -8.13
CA LEU A 398 -16.50 -32.59 -9.18
C LEU A 398 -15.54 -33.78 -9.34
N ALA A 399 -14.24 -33.53 -9.48
CA ALA A 399 -13.22 -34.56 -9.63
C ALA A 399 -13.16 -35.52 -8.43
N SER A 400 -13.40 -35.03 -7.21
CA SER A 400 -13.43 -35.86 -5.99
C SER A 400 -14.52 -36.93 -5.97
N LYS A 401 -15.56 -36.78 -6.81
CA LYS A 401 -16.66 -37.75 -6.93
C LYS A 401 -16.37 -38.86 -7.93
N LEU A 402 -15.26 -38.76 -8.67
CA LEU A 402 -14.84 -39.79 -9.61
C LEU A 402 -14.08 -40.91 -8.89
N ASP A 403 -14.29 -42.14 -9.36
CA ASP A 403 -13.67 -43.33 -8.80
C ASP A 403 -13.46 -44.41 -9.90
N PRO A 404 -12.24 -44.56 -10.44
CA PRO A 404 -11.03 -43.76 -10.17
C PRO A 404 -11.07 -42.36 -10.83
N VAL A 405 -10.21 -41.46 -10.36
CA VAL A 405 -9.99 -40.15 -10.98
C VAL A 405 -9.25 -40.36 -12.32
N PRO A 406 -9.76 -39.82 -13.44
CA PRO A 406 -9.16 -39.96 -14.76
C PRO A 406 -7.77 -39.31 -14.83
N THR A 407 -6.82 -39.99 -15.48
CA THR A 407 -5.45 -39.51 -15.71
C THR A 407 -5.34 -38.07 -16.25
N PRO A 408 -6.18 -37.62 -17.22
CA PRO A 408 -6.11 -36.23 -17.69
C PRO A 408 -6.46 -35.18 -16.63
N VAL A 409 -7.29 -35.54 -15.65
CA VAL A 409 -7.60 -34.67 -14.51
C VAL A 409 -6.39 -34.60 -13.57
N VAL A 410 -5.72 -35.74 -13.34
CA VAL A 410 -4.49 -35.81 -12.55
C VAL A 410 -3.39 -34.94 -13.18
N ASP A 411 -3.22 -35.00 -14.50
CA ASP A 411 -2.26 -34.19 -15.25
C ASP A 411 -2.47 -32.68 -15.03
N GLN A 412 -3.71 -32.21 -15.15
CA GLN A 412 -4.03 -30.79 -14.98
C GLN A 412 -3.72 -30.30 -13.56
N PHE A 413 -3.94 -31.15 -12.56
CA PHE A 413 -3.65 -30.83 -11.16
C PHE A 413 -2.16 -30.78 -10.85
N ILE A 414 -1.36 -31.68 -11.46
CA ILE A 414 0.10 -31.63 -11.38
C ILE A 414 0.62 -30.34 -12.02
N GLU A 415 0.05 -29.94 -13.16
CA GLU A 415 0.38 -28.69 -13.84
C GLU A 415 0.07 -27.47 -12.95
N TRP A 416 -1.14 -27.38 -12.40
CA TRP A 416 -1.53 -26.32 -11.47
C TRP A 416 -0.63 -26.23 -10.23
N ALA A 417 -0.29 -27.39 -9.66
CA ALA A 417 0.56 -27.46 -8.47
C ALA A 417 2.01 -27.07 -8.76
N SER A 418 2.43 -27.05 -10.02
CA SER A 418 3.79 -26.70 -10.45
C SER A 418 4.01 -25.20 -10.66
N PHE A 419 2.96 -24.37 -10.68
CA PHE A 419 3.05 -22.91 -10.91
C PHE A 419 3.52 -22.07 -9.69
N GLY A 420 4.11 -22.69 -8.66
CA GLY A 420 4.86 -22.01 -7.59
C GLY A 420 4.22 -22.04 -6.20
N THR A 421 5.06 -21.94 -5.16
CA THR A 421 4.71 -22.21 -3.73
C THR A 421 3.85 -21.15 -3.06
N GLN A 422 3.75 -19.94 -3.62
CA GLN A 422 3.00 -18.82 -3.03
C GLN A 422 1.57 -18.67 -3.59
N ASN A 423 1.20 -19.47 -4.59
CA ASN A 423 -0.16 -19.44 -5.12
C ASN A 423 -1.06 -20.38 -4.31
N MET A 424 -2.13 -19.84 -3.72
CA MET A 424 -3.14 -20.59 -2.98
C MET A 424 -3.71 -21.78 -3.79
N GLN A 425 -3.71 -21.65 -5.12
CA GLN A 425 -4.10 -22.71 -6.06
C GLN A 425 -3.14 -23.91 -6.04
N ALA A 426 -1.83 -23.66 -5.98
CA ALA A 426 -0.82 -24.72 -5.96
C ALA A 426 -0.87 -25.53 -4.65
N VAL A 427 -1.07 -24.83 -3.52
CA VAL A 427 -1.26 -25.47 -2.20
C VAL A 427 -2.51 -26.35 -2.18
N SER A 428 -3.62 -25.85 -2.77
CA SER A 428 -4.87 -26.59 -2.83
C SER A 428 -4.76 -27.82 -3.73
N ALA A 429 -4.21 -27.67 -4.94
CA ALA A 429 -4.00 -28.79 -5.87
C ALA A 429 -3.12 -29.90 -5.25
N ARG A 430 -2.05 -29.53 -4.53
CA ARG A 430 -1.17 -30.49 -3.83
C ARG A 430 -1.89 -31.28 -2.74
N ARG A 431 -2.71 -30.63 -1.91
CA ARG A 431 -3.52 -31.31 -0.87
C ARG A 431 -4.46 -32.34 -1.48
N TRP A 432 -5.06 -32.03 -2.63
CA TRP A 432 -5.96 -32.95 -3.32
C TRP A 432 -5.24 -34.13 -3.96
N LEU A 433 -4.08 -33.92 -4.59
CA LEU A 433 -3.25 -35.02 -5.11
C LEU A 433 -2.82 -35.98 -3.98
N GLN A 434 -2.46 -35.46 -2.81
CA GLN A 434 -2.15 -36.27 -1.64
C GLN A 434 -3.39 -37.03 -1.10
N TRP A 435 -4.55 -36.37 -1.07
CA TRP A 435 -5.80 -37.00 -0.65
C TRP A 435 -6.23 -38.12 -1.60
N TRP A 436 -6.19 -37.90 -2.93
CA TRP A 436 -6.53 -38.94 -3.91
C TRP A 436 -5.60 -40.15 -3.82
N ARG A 437 -4.30 -39.92 -3.63
CA ARG A 437 -3.33 -40.98 -3.40
C ARG A 437 -3.66 -41.80 -2.15
N THR A 438 -3.94 -41.12 -1.04
CA THR A 438 -4.20 -41.78 0.26
C THR A 438 -5.52 -42.56 0.29
N ASN A 439 -6.50 -42.16 -0.52
CA ASN A 439 -7.83 -42.80 -0.58
C ASN A 439 -7.97 -43.79 -1.75
N GLU A 440 -6.86 -44.21 -2.37
CA GLU A 440 -6.85 -45.16 -3.50
C GLU A 440 -7.75 -44.71 -4.68
N LYS A 441 -7.94 -43.40 -4.84
CA LYS A 441 -8.77 -42.82 -5.92
C LYS A 441 -8.03 -42.70 -7.25
N LEU A 442 -6.72 -42.92 -7.25
CA LEU A 442 -5.88 -42.83 -8.45
C LEU A 442 -5.77 -44.21 -9.13
N ALA A 443 -5.65 -44.23 -10.45
CA ALA A 443 -5.21 -45.42 -11.15
C ALA A 443 -3.81 -45.84 -10.65
N PRO A 444 -3.45 -47.14 -10.68
CA PRO A 444 -2.15 -47.61 -10.20
C PRO A 444 -0.95 -46.89 -10.83
N GLU A 445 -1.01 -46.60 -12.14
CA GLU A 445 0.00 -45.80 -12.84
C GLU A 445 0.13 -44.35 -12.35
N ASP A 446 -0.98 -43.75 -11.91
CA ASP A 446 -1.01 -42.37 -11.40
C ASP A 446 -0.54 -42.29 -9.95
N HIS A 447 -0.66 -43.39 -9.19
CA HIS A 447 -0.23 -43.45 -7.79
C HIS A 447 1.29 -43.26 -7.65
N ASP A 448 2.08 -43.92 -8.50
CA ASP A 448 3.54 -43.78 -8.50
C ASP A 448 3.97 -42.41 -9.04
N ARG A 449 3.32 -41.93 -10.10
CA ARG A 449 3.59 -40.63 -10.72
C ARG A 449 3.35 -39.45 -9.79
N VAL A 450 2.22 -39.45 -9.08
CA VAL A 450 1.93 -38.44 -8.05
C VAL A 450 2.89 -38.58 -6.86
N GLY A 451 3.30 -39.81 -6.53
CA GLY A 451 4.30 -40.07 -5.50
C GLY A 451 5.68 -39.50 -5.83
N GLU A 452 6.18 -39.69 -7.04
CA GLU A 452 7.44 -39.13 -7.52
C GLU A 452 7.41 -37.60 -7.56
N TRP A 453 6.31 -37.01 -8.05
CA TRP A 453 6.14 -35.55 -8.07
C TRP A 453 6.10 -34.95 -6.65
N LEU A 454 5.39 -35.60 -5.71
CA LEU A 454 5.39 -35.15 -4.31
C LEU A 454 6.78 -35.27 -3.66
N ALA A 455 7.58 -36.26 -4.08
CA ALA A 455 8.94 -36.50 -3.59
C ALA A 455 10.00 -35.58 -4.22
N SER A 456 9.72 -34.95 -5.37
CA SER A 456 10.69 -34.10 -6.09
C SER A 456 11.00 -32.76 -5.41
N GLY A 457 10.59 -32.56 -4.15
CA GLY A 457 11.18 -31.55 -3.27
C GLY A 457 10.67 -30.12 -3.47
N ILE A 458 9.46 -29.92 -4.00
CA ILE A 458 8.79 -28.62 -3.84
C ILE A 458 8.44 -28.49 -2.35
N PRO A 459 8.86 -27.42 -1.62
CA PRO A 459 8.73 -27.31 -0.17
C PRO A 459 7.31 -27.62 0.30
N SER A 460 7.19 -28.48 1.31
CA SER A 460 5.92 -28.77 1.98
C SER A 460 5.41 -27.49 2.67
N PRO A 461 4.11 -27.15 2.61
CA PRO A 461 3.57 -26.03 3.39
C PRO A 461 3.81 -26.16 4.90
N GLU A 462 4.03 -27.38 5.40
CA GLU A 462 4.29 -27.65 6.82
C GLU A 462 5.74 -27.36 7.26
N GLU A 463 6.67 -27.05 6.33
CA GLU A 463 8.04 -26.65 6.70
C GLU A 463 8.17 -25.13 6.99
N ASP A 464 7.10 -24.36 6.77
CA ASP A 464 7.03 -22.90 7.01
C ASP A 464 6.10 -22.49 8.18
N GLU A 465 5.51 -23.45 8.91
CA GLU A 465 4.89 -23.25 10.25
C GLU A 465 5.85 -23.72 11.36
#